data_AF-A0A7S3PSR4-F1
#
_entry.id   AF-A0A7S3PSR4-F1
#
_cell.length_a   1.000
_cell.length_b   1.000
_cell.length_c   1.000
_cell.angle_alpha   90.00
_cell.angle_beta   90.00
_cell.angle_gamma   90.00
#
_symmetry.space_group_name_H-M   'P 1'
#
loop_
_entity.id
_entity.type
_entity.pdbx_description
1 polymer ?
#
loop_
_entity_poly.entity_id
_entity_poly.type
_entity_poly.pdbx_seq_one_letter_code
_entity_poly.pdbx_strand_id
1 'polypeptide(L)'
;TEWWTQSYRLMKTFGNENPDVALVATRLREDSDAFKQCVPLIRSLASPALRERHWESLSDLIGEEISPDDTLTLQYLLDQDVMKHWDGIETITVKDYSMTTL
;
A
#
# COMPACT_ATOMS: atom_id res chain seq x y z
N THR A 1 -5.84 6.93 -11.78
CA THR A 1 -7.05 7.49 -11.13
C THR A 1 -7.17 8.96 -11.47
N GLU A 2 -8.39 9.46 -11.67
CA GLU A 2 -8.64 10.85 -12.10
C GLU A 2 -8.05 11.89 -11.13
N TRP A 3 -8.15 11.66 -9.81
CA TRP A 3 -7.67 12.56 -8.77
C TRP A 3 -6.17 12.87 -8.85
N TRP A 4 -5.33 11.89 -9.20
CA TRP A 4 -3.89 12.12 -9.36
C TRP A 4 -3.60 13.05 -10.54
N THR A 5 -4.28 12.83 -11.67
CA THR A 5 -4.14 13.71 -12.85
C THR A 5 -4.67 15.11 -12.55
N GLN A 6 -5.74 15.24 -11.77
CA GLN A 6 -6.27 16.54 -11.34
C GLN A 6 -5.30 17.29 -10.41
N SER A 7 -4.65 16.61 -9.46
CA SER A 7 -3.66 17.25 -8.58
C SER A 7 -2.52 17.92 -9.37
N TYR A 8 -2.04 17.27 -10.44
CA TYR A 8 -1.03 17.84 -11.35
C TYR A 8 -1.50 19.13 -12.02
N ARG A 9 -2.74 19.11 -12.51
CA ARG A 9 -3.34 20.24 -13.21
C ARG A 9 -3.46 21.42 -12.26
N LEU A 10 -3.99 21.19 -11.05
CA LEU A 10 -4.13 22.23 -10.02
C LEU A 10 -2.76 22.85 -9.65
N MET A 11 -1.74 22.02 -9.42
CA MET A 11 -0.37 22.51 -9.16
C MET A 11 0.13 23.44 -10.28
N LYS A 12 -0.07 23.06 -11.55
CA LYS A 12 0.35 23.88 -12.70
C LYS A 12 -0.46 25.16 -12.85
N THR A 13 -1.77 25.10 -12.60
CA THR A 13 -2.67 26.26 -12.69
C THR A 13 -2.33 27.32 -11.65
N PHE A 14 -2.10 26.92 -10.40
CA PHE A 14 -1.85 27.87 -9.31
C PHE A 14 -0.38 28.27 -9.15
N GLY A 15 0.56 27.57 -9.80
CA GLY A 15 2.00 27.74 -9.57
C GLY A 15 2.54 29.17 -9.78
N ASN A 16 1.91 29.97 -10.63
CA ASN A 16 2.33 31.36 -10.89
C ASN A 16 1.46 32.41 -10.16
N GLU A 17 0.18 32.11 -9.92
CA GLU A 17 -0.80 33.07 -9.43
C GLU A 17 -1.08 32.93 -7.93
N ASN A 18 -0.89 31.74 -7.37
CA ASN A 18 -1.18 31.45 -5.97
C ASN A 18 -0.29 30.30 -5.44
N PRO A 19 0.98 30.58 -5.11
CA PRO A 19 1.94 29.55 -4.71
C PRO A 19 1.51 28.71 -3.50
N ASP A 20 0.81 29.30 -2.54
CA ASP A 20 0.30 28.60 -1.35
C ASP A 20 -0.78 27.57 -1.71
N VAL A 21 -1.64 27.88 -2.69
CA VAL A 21 -2.66 26.93 -3.19
C VAL A 21 -1.98 25.82 -4.02
N ALA A 22 -0.96 26.17 -4.80
CA ALA A 22 -0.17 25.19 -5.54
C ALA A 22 0.52 24.19 -4.60
N LEU A 23 0.99 24.63 -3.43
CA LEU A 23 1.61 23.77 -2.42
C LEU A 23 0.65 22.71 -1.89
N VAL A 24 -0.63 23.05 -1.67
CA VAL A 24 -1.66 22.08 -1.25
C VAL A 24 -1.89 21.02 -2.33
N ALA A 25 -1.94 21.43 -3.60
CA ALA A 25 -2.09 20.49 -4.72
C ALA A 25 -0.85 19.59 -4.89
N THR A 26 0.35 20.11 -4.65
CA THR A 26 1.59 19.33 -4.62
C THR A 26 1.55 18.28 -3.51
N ARG A 27 1.20 18.67 -2.27
CA ARG A 27 1.09 17.72 -1.15
C ARG A 27 0.08 16.61 -1.44
N LEU A 28 -1.11 16.98 -1.95
CA LEU A 28 -2.11 16.00 -2.35
C LEU A 28 -1.54 14.99 -3.35
N ARG A 29 -0.70 15.43 -4.31
CA ARG A 29 -0.05 14.57 -5.28
C ARG A 29 1.02 13.67 -4.66
N GLU A 30 1.82 14.19 -3.74
CA GLU A 30 2.85 13.44 -3.04
C GLU A 30 2.22 12.33 -2.17
N ASP A 31 1.21 12.67 -1.36
CA ASP A 31 0.46 11.72 -0.54
C ASP A 31 -0.21 10.64 -1.41
N SER A 32 -0.76 11.09 -2.54
CA SER A 32 -1.34 10.25 -3.59
C SER A 32 -0.35 9.24 -4.16
N ASP A 33 0.89 9.66 -4.42
CA ASP A 33 1.92 8.79 -4.98
C ASP A 33 2.50 7.84 -3.93
N ALA A 34 2.66 8.29 -2.68
CA ALA A 34 3.01 7.43 -1.55
C ALA A 34 1.95 6.34 -1.31
N PHE A 35 0.67 6.70 -1.33
CA PHE A 35 -0.42 5.73 -1.18
C PHE A 35 -0.42 4.67 -2.29
N LYS A 36 -0.18 5.05 -3.55
CA LYS A 36 -0.13 4.09 -4.67
C LYS A 36 0.95 3.04 -4.49
N GLN A 37 2.08 3.38 -3.88
CA GLN A 37 3.15 2.41 -3.61
C GLN A 37 2.69 1.31 -2.65
N CYS A 38 1.68 1.59 -1.81
CA CYS A 38 1.10 0.62 -0.86
C CYS A 38 -0.01 -0.24 -1.47
N VAL A 39 -0.56 0.12 -2.64
CA VAL A 39 -1.69 -0.60 -3.26
C VAL A 39 -1.38 -2.08 -3.55
N PRO A 40 -0.20 -2.46 -4.09
CA PRO A 40 0.16 -3.86 -4.28
C PRO A 40 0.12 -4.66 -2.97
N LEU A 41 0.65 -4.08 -1.88
CA LEU A 41 0.62 -4.67 -0.54
C LEU A 41 -0.80 -4.94 -0.07
N ILE A 42 -1.68 -3.94 -0.16
CA ILE A 42 -3.09 -4.08 0.21
C ILE A 42 -3.73 -5.20 -0.60
N ARG A 43 -3.48 -5.27 -1.92
CA ARG A 43 -4.05 -6.30 -2.78
C ARG A 43 -3.57 -7.71 -2.40
N SER A 44 -2.29 -7.85 -2.07
CA SER A 44 -1.70 -9.13 -1.67
C SER A 44 -2.27 -9.61 -0.33
N LEU A 45 -2.33 -8.73 0.67
CA LEU A 45 -2.81 -9.06 2.02
C LEU A 45 -4.34 -9.20 2.10
N ALA A 46 -5.09 -8.51 1.24
CA ALA A 46 -6.54 -8.67 1.14
C ALA A 46 -6.97 -9.88 0.29
N SER A 47 -6.03 -10.72 -0.14
CA SER A 47 -6.36 -11.89 -0.94
C SER A 47 -7.10 -12.94 -0.10
N PRO A 48 -8.28 -13.43 -0.53
CA PRO A 48 -9.00 -14.50 0.15
C PRO A 48 -8.29 -15.86 0.04
N ALA A 49 -7.23 -15.97 -0.76
CA ALA A 49 -6.39 -17.17 -0.83
C ALA A 49 -5.50 -17.34 0.42
N LEU A 50 -5.30 -16.28 1.20
CA LEU A 50 -4.47 -16.34 2.41
C LEU A 50 -5.15 -17.12 3.52
N ARG A 51 -4.58 -18.28 3.80
CA ARG A 51 -4.86 -19.13 4.97
C ARG A 51 -3.92 -18.83 6.14
N GLU A 52 -4.25 -19.31 7.33
CA GLU A 52 -3.50 -19.20 8.59
C GLU A 52 -1.98 -19.39 8.43
N ARG A 53 -1.53 -20.46 7.76
CA ARG A 53 -0.10 -20.71 7.47
C ARG A 53 0.65 -19.54 6.79
N HIS A 54 -0.03 -18.72 6.00
CA HIS A 54 0.59 -17.57 5.34
C HIS A 54 0.73 -16.42 6.32
N TRP A 55 -0.26 -16.21 7.19
CA TRP A 55 -0.19 -15.20 8.25
C TRP A 55 0.91 -15.52 9.26
N GLU A 56 1.11 -16.79 9.59
CA GLU A 56 2.29 -17.25 10.36
C GLU A 56 3.59 -16.91 9.62
N SER A 57 3.70 -17.27 8.34
CA SER A 57 4.90 -16.97 7.53
C SER A 57 5.16 -15.47 7.39
N LEU A 58 4.12 -14.66 7.28
CA LEU A 58 4.20 -13.21 7.21
C LEU A 58 4.62 -12.61 8.56
N SER A 59 4.11 -13.15 9.67
CA SER A 59 4.49 -12.75 11.02
C SER A 59 5.97 -13.05 11.27
N ASP A 60 6.45 -14.23 10.89
CA ASP A 60 7.86 -14.61 10.98
C ASP A 60 8.76 -13.70 10.14
N LEU A 61 8.30 -13.33 8.93
CA LEU A 61 9.05 -12.44 8.03
C LEU A 61 9.13 -11.01 8.58
N ILE A 62 8.03 -10.48 9.10
CA ILE A 62 7.94 -9.11 9.62
C ILE A 62 8.61 -9.01 11.00
N GLY A 63 8.57 -10.09 11.78
CA GLY A 63 9.05 -10.16 13.16
C GLY A 63 8.01 -9.73 14.20
N GLU A 64 6.74 -9.61 13.80
CA GLU A 64 5.62 -9.19 14.63
C GLU A 64 4.41 -10.07 14.33
N GLU A 65 3.57 -10.33 15.33
CA GLU A 65 2.34 -11.11 15.15
C GLU A 65 1.33 -10.29 14.33
N ILE A 66 0.97 -10.80 13.15
CA ILE A 66 -0.04 -10.18 12.29
C ILE A 66 -1.08 -11.20 11.84
N SER A 67 -2.35 -10.77 11.88
CA SER A 67 -3.50 -11.60 11.55
C SER A 67 -4.56 -10.80 10.80
N PRO A 68 -5.45 -11.43 10.01
CA PRO A 68 -6.51 -10.73 9.27
C PRO A 68 -7.68 -10.35 10.19
N ASP A 69 -7.41 -9.54 11.22
CA ASP A 69 -8.40 -9.02 12.16
C ASP A 69 -8.63 -7.52 11.97
N ASP A 70 -9.60 -6.97 12.72
CA ASP A 70 -9.98 -5.55 12.65
C ASP A 70 -8.89 -4.60 13.18
N THR A 71 -7.82 -5.12 13.79
CA THR A 71 -6.70 -4.33 14.31
C THR A 71 -5.57 -4.17 13.27
N LEU A 72 -5.53 -5.04 12.27
CA LEU A 72 -4.57 -4.97 11.18
C LEU A 72 -4.90 -3.81 10.23
N THR A 73 -4.20 -2.70 10.41
CA THR A 73 -4.34 -1.52 9.56
C THR A 73 -3.12 -1.31 8.68
N LEU A 74 -3.29 -0.61 7.55
CA LEU A 74 -2.16 -0.20 6.71
C LEU A 74 -1.15 0.64 7.52
N GLN A 75 -1.63 1.54 8.37
CA GLN A 75 -0.74 2.37 9.19
C GLN A 75 0.11 1.50 10.13
N TYR A 76 -0.50 0.53 10.81
CA TYR A 76 0.22 -0.42 11.66
C TYR A 76 1.34 -1.13 10.89
N LEU A 77 1.07 -1.59 9.67
CA LEU A 77 2.07 -2.24 8.83
C LEU A 77 3.19 -1.28 8.40
N LEU A 78 2.85 -0.03 8.07
CA LEU A 78 3.84 0.99 7.70
C LEU A 78 4.74 1.37 8.88
N ASP A 79 4.21 1.41 10.10
CA ASP A 79 4.99 1.67 11.32
C ASP A 79 6.05 0.58 11.57
N GLN A 80 5.82 -0.65 11.07
CA GLN A 80 6.79 -1.76 11.10
C GLN A 80 7.74 -1.80 9.89
N ASP A 81 7.67 -0.80 9.01
CA ASP A 81 8.43 -0.72 7.76
C ASP A 81 8.21 -1.97 6.89
N VAL A 82 6.96 -2.45 6.81
CA VAL A 82 6.57 -3.68 6.09
C VAL A 82 7.09 -3.73 4.64
N MET A 83 7.25 -2.58 4.00
CA MET A 83 7.66 -2.47 2.60
C MET A 83 9.10 -2.97 2.38
N LYS A 84 9.96 -3.00 3.41
CA LYS A 84 11.30 -3.61 3.33
C LYS A 84 11.26 -5.11 3.04
N HIS A 85 10.13 -5.75 3.34
CA HIS A 85 9.92 -7.19 3.20
C HIS A 85 9.09 -7.56 1.95
N TRP A 86 8.86 -6.59 1.04
CA TRP A 86 7.96 -6.74 -0.09
C TRP A 86 8.17 -8.02 -0.91
N ASP A 87 9.40 -8.33 -1.29
CA ASP A 87 9.72 -9.51 -2.11
C ASP A 87 9.30 -10.83 -1.42
N GLY A 88 9.44 -10.90 -0.09
CA GLY A 88 9.01 -12.04 0.70
C GLY A 88 7.50 -12.12 0.81
N ILE A 89 6.83 -10.99 1.06
CA ILE A 89 5.37 -10.90 1.12
C ILE A 89 4.74 -11.29 -0.22
N GLU A 90 5.28 -10.78 -1.33
CA GLU A 90 4.84 -11.14 -2.68
C GLU A 90 4.99 -12.64 -2.92
N THR A 91 6.13 -13.23 -2.53
CA THR A 91 6.34 -14.67 -2.66
C THR A 91 5.35 -15.50 -1.86
N ILE A 92 5.07 -15.13 -0.61
CA ILE A 92 4.13 -15.84 0.27
C ILE A 92 2.70 -15.76 -0.29
N THR A 93 2.30 -14.57 -0.75
CA THR A 93 0.93 -14.30 -1.22
C THR A 93 0.66 -14.85 -2.62
N VAL A 94 1.65 -14.91 -3.51
CA VAL A 94 1.53 -15.45 -4.87
C VAL A 94 1.54 -16.98 -4.90
N LYS A 95 2.31 -17.64 -4.01
CA LYS A 95 2.48 -19.11 -4.01
C LYS A 95 1.17 -19.90 -3.92
N ASP A 96 0.09 -19.32 -3.41
CA ASP A 96 -1.20 -19.99 -3.24
C ASP A 96 -2.27 -19.62 -4.30
N TYR A 97 -2.08 -18.52 -5.06
CA TYR A 97 -2.93 -18.21 -6.21
C TYR A 97 -2.85 -19.29 -7.29
N SER A 98 -1.67 -19.87 -7.52
CA SER A 98 -1.47 -20.91 -8.54
C SER A 98 -2.07 -22.27 -8.15
N MET A 99 -2.25 -22.56 -6.86
CA MET A 99 -2.77 -23.85 -6.39
C MET A 99 -4.30 -23.91 -6.29
N THR A 100 -4.99 -22.76 -6.33
CA THR A 100 -6.46 -22.71 -6.27
C THR A 100 -7.10 -22.61 -7.67
N THR A 101 -6.29 -22.45 -8.72
CA THR A 101 -6.75 -22.27 -10.12
C THR A 101 -6.54 -23.52 -10.99
N LEU A 102 -6.33 -24.70 -10.38
CA LEU A 102 -6.32 -26.02 -11.03
C LEU A 102 -7.38 -26.91 -10.36
#